data_AF-A0A0Q8QIP6-F1
#
_entry.id   AF-A0A0Q8QIP6-F1
#
_cell.length_a   1.000
_cell.length_b   1.000
_cell.length_c   1.000
_cell.angle_alpha   90.00
_cell.angle_beta   90.00
_cell.angle_gamma   90.00
#
_symmetry.space_group_name_H-M   'P 1'
#
loop_
_entity.id
_entity.type
_entity.pdbx_description
1 polymer ?
#
loop_
_entity_poly.entity_id
_entity_poly.type
_entity_poly.pdbx_seq_one_letter_code
_entity_poly.pdbx_strand_id
1 'polypeptide(L)'
;MLLRGAQANGFDTDVWTLRRIAQLIESEFGISYCKTSVWLVLRAMGFSSQCPTGRAGQRNEQAIQQWRLQRWPLLKKKRAASEESSSSSTRAA
;
A
#
# COMPACT_ATOMS: atom_id res chain seq x y z
N MET A 1 16.66 18.27 -2.68
CA MET A 1 15.64 18.59 -1.65
C MET A 1 14.77 17.40 -1.24
N LEU A 2 14.10 16.72 -2.18
CA LEU A 2 13.09 15.68 -1.85
C LEU A 2 13.61 14.47 -1.05
N LEU A 3 14.86 14.05 -1.27
CA LEU A 3 15.48 12.91 -0.58
C LEU A 3 15.80 13.16 0.91
N ARG A 4 15.79 14.43 1.36
CA ARG A 4 16.00 14.76 2.78
C ARG A 4 14.76 14.50 3.65
N GLY A 5 13.64 14.12 3.04
CA GLY A 5 12.37 13.91 3.74
C GLY A 5 11.50 15.16 3.75
N ALA A 6 10.18 14.97 3.90
CA ALA A 6 9.22 16.08 3.94
C ALA A 6 9.35 16.88 5.25
N GLN A 7 9.76 16.25 6.36
CA GLN A 7 9.98 16.96 7.63
C GLN A 7 11.15 17.95 7.56
N ALA A 8 12.22 17.61 6.85
CA ALA A 8 13.35 18.50 6.63
C ALA A 8 12.98 19.76 5.80
N ASN A 9 11.83 19.73 5.12
CA ASN A 9 11.28 20.83 4.34
C ASN A 9 10.10 21.54 5.06
N GLY A 10 9.95 21.32 6.38
CA GLY A 10 8.98 22.03 7.21
C GLY A 10 7.56 21.45 7.24
N PHE A 11 7.34 20.22 6.76
CA PHE A 11 6.05 19.55 6.85
C PHE A 11 5.94 18.67 8.11
N ASP A 12 4.74 18.57 8.70
CA ASP A 12 4.53 17.83 9.95
C ASP A 12 4.89 16.34 9.88
N THR A 13 4.67 15.71 8.72
CA THR A 13 4.87 14.28 8.50
C THR A 13 5.83 14.05 7.34
N ASP A 14 6.59 12.95 7.40
CA ASP A 14 7.58 12.61 6.36
C ASP A 14 6.97 12.08 5.04
N VAL A 15 5.66 12.24 4.87
CA VAL A 15 4.93 11.77 3.68
C VAL A 15 4.92 12.86 2.61
N TRP A 16 5.48 12.53 1.45
CA TRP A 16 5.36 13.36 0.26
C TRP A 16 4.01 13.18 -0.41
N THR A 17 3.26 14.27 -0.55
CA THR A 17 2.08 14.34 -1.40
C THR A 17 2.34 15.28 -2.56
N LEU A 18 1.66 15.08 -3.70
CA LEU A 18 1.81 15.96 -4.86
C LEU A 18 1.55 17.44 -4.53
N ARG A 19 0.64 17.72 -3.58
CA ARG A 19 0.38 19.08 -3.10
C ARG A 19 1.59 19.68 -2.37
N ARG A 20 2.20 18.92 -1.47
CA ARG A 20 3.39 19.37 -0.72
C ARG A 20 4.57 19.60 -1.66
N ILE A 21 4.73 18.73 -2.66
CA ILE A 21 5.76 18.91 -3.69
C ILE A 21 5.48 20.18 -4.51
N ALA A 22 4.23 20.43 -4.90
CA ALA A 22 3.86 21.67 -5.61
C ALA A 22 4.21 22.92 -4.78
N GLN A 23 3.87 22.91 -3.49
CA GLN A 23 4.19 24.02 -2.57
C GLN A 23 5.71 24.21 -2.41
N LEU A 24 6.47 23.12 -2.34
CA LEU A 24 7.92 23.19 -2.27
C LEU A 24 8.50 23.83 -3.53
N ILE A 25 8.05 23.40 -4.71
CA ILE A 25 8.50 23.95 -6.00
C ILE A 25 8.15 25.43 -6.10
N GLU A 26 6.95 25.82 -5.67
CA GLU A 26 6.54 27.23 -5.64
C GLU A 26 7.43 28.06 -4.69
N SER A 27 7.77 27.53 -3.51
CA SER A 27 8.63 28.23 -2.55
C SER A 27 10.09 28.35 -3.01
N GLU A 28 10.63 27.35 -3.71
CA GLU A 28 12.04 27.30 -4.10
C GLU A 28 12.29 27.98 -5.46
N PHE A 29 11.35 27.87 -6.40
CA PHE A 29 11.50 28.35 -7.78
C PHE A 29 10.51 29.44 -8.18
N GLY A 30 9.49 29.75 -7.36
CA GLY A 30 8.45 30.74 -7.68
C GLY A 30 7.49 30.29 -8.79
N ILE A 31 7.50 29.00 -9.17
CA ILE A 31 6.67 28.46 -10.25
C ILE A 31 5.53 27.64 -9.66
N SER A 32 4.30 27.98 -10.04
CA SER A 32 3.11 27.22 -9.64
C SER A 32 2.84 26.08 -10.61
N TYR A 33 2.72 24.86 -10.09
CA TYR A 33 2.33 23.69 -10.86
C TYR A 33 1.01 23.10 -10.35
N CYS A 34 0.17 22.65 -11.28
CA CYS A 34 -0.97 21.81 -10.93
C CYS A 34 -0.50 20.39 -10.59
N LYS A 35 -1.30 19.65 -9.81
CA LYS A 35 -0.95 18.30 -9.30
C LYS A 35 -0.55 17.33 -10.42
N THR A 36 -1.22 17.39 -11.57
CA THR A 36 -0.94 16.53 -12.73
C THR A 36 0.44 16.83 -13.31
N SER A 37 0.78 18.10 -13.48
CA SER A 37 2.10 18.50 -13.99
C SER A 37 3.22 18.09 -13.04
N VAL A 38 3.01 18.24 -11.72
CA VAL A 38 3.97 17.76 -10.72
C VAL A 38 4.23 16.26 -10.87
N TRP A 39 3.17 15.46 -11.03
CA TRP A 39 3.32 14.02 -11.22
C TRP A 39 4.07 13.66 -12.51
N LEU A 40 3.79 14.36 -13.62
CA LEU A 40 4.48 14.15 -14.89
C LEU A 40 5.98 14.47 -14.79
N VAL A 41 6.33 15.58 -14.14
CA VAL A 41 7.72 15.98 -13.90
C VAL A 41 8.44 14.95 -13.02
N LEU A 42 7.80 14.51 -11.93
CA LEU A 42 8.35 13.47 -11.06
C LEU A 42 8.60 12.16 -11.82
N ARG A 43 7.65 11.73 -12.65
CA ARG A 43 7.79 10.52 -13.47
C ARG A 43 8.91 10.65 -14.50
N ALA A 44 9.07 11.81 -15.13
CA ALA A 44 10.17 12.08 -16.05
C ALA A 44 11.55 11.99 -15.36
N MET A 45 11.61 12.37 -14.07
CA MET A 45 12.80 12.23 -13.22
C MET A 45 12.97 10.82 -12.62
N GLY A 46 12.13 9.85 -13.00
CA GLY A 46 12.23 8.47 -12.52
C GLY A 46 11.67 8.23 -11.11
N PHE A 47 10.98 9.20 -10.51
CA PHE A 47 10.29 8.98 -9.24
C PHE A 47 9.05 8.12 -9.46
N SER A 48 8.92 7.08 -8.64
CA SER A 48 7.72 6.25 -8.53
C SER A 48 6.93 6.61 -7.28
N SER A 49 5.63 6.34 -7.29
CA SER A 49 4.80 6.47 -6.10
C SER A 49 5.25 5.44 -5.07
N GLN A 50 5.94 5.91 -4.02
CA GLN A 50 6.36 5.06 -2.92
C GLN A 50 5.18 4.89 -1.97
N CYS A 51 4.64 3.67 -1.89
CA CYS A 51 3.66 3.32 -0.87
C CYS A 51 4.45 2.91 0.38
N PRO A 52 4.46 3.71 1.46
CA PRO A 52 5.11 3.29 2.69
C PRO A 52 4.52 1.94 3.09
N THR A 53 5.38 0.95 3.33
CA THR A 53 4.92 -0.38 3.72
C THR A 53 4.26 -0.28 5.09
N GLY A 54 2.93 -0.14 5.10
CA GLY A 54 2.14 0.00 6.31
C GLY A 54 2.26 -1.26 7.16
N ARG A 55 3.20 -1.28 8.10
CA ARG A 55 3.16 -2.26 9.19
C ARG A 55 2.06 -1.80 10.14
N ALA A 56 1.03 -2.61 10.32
CA ALA A 56 0.04 -2.36 11.35
C ALA A 56 0.72 -2.27 12.72
N GLY A 57 0.41 -1.26 13.52
CA GLY A 57 1.00 -1.11 14.86
C GLY A 57 0.71 -2.30 15.79
N GLN A 58 -0.38 -3.02 15.54
CA GLN A 58 -0.77 -4.24 16.25
C GLN A 58 -0.07 -5.51 15.74
N ARG A 59 0.80 -5.41 14.72
CA ARG A 59 1.46 -6.55 14.10
C ARG A 59 2.43 -7.19 15.09
N ASN A 60 2.02 -8.31 15.69
CA ASN A 60 2.88 -9.13 16.53
C ASN A 60 3.58 -10.20 15.66
N GLU A 61 4.87 -10.01 15.38
CA GLU A 61 5.65 -10.92 14.54
C GLU A 61 5.75 -12.32 15.17
N GLN A 62 5.81 -12.44 16.50
CA GLN A 62 5.82 -13.74 17.18
C GLN A 62 4.50 -14.49 16.97
N ALA A 63 3.36 -13.82 17.12
CA ALA A 63 2.05 -14.42 16.88
C ALA A 63 1.88 -14.85 15.41
N ILE A 64 2.41 -14.07 14.47
CA ILE A 64 2.41 -14.40 13.03
C ILE A 64 3.24 -15.65 12.76
N GLN A 65 4.46 -15.74 13.32
CA GLN A 65 5.31 -16.93 13.14
C GLN A 65 4.66 -18.16 13.76
N GLN A 66 4.11 -18.06 14.97
CA GLN A 66 3.40 -19.16 15.64
C GLN A 66 2.19 -19.62 14.81
N TRP A 67 1.39 -18.68 14.29
CA TRP A 67 0.24 -19.02 13.44
C TRP A 67 0.67 -19.72 12.14
N ARG A 68 1.74 -19.25 11.50
CA ARG A 68 2.30 -19.86 10.28
C ARG A 68 2.85 -21.27 10.52
N LEU A 69 3.46 -21.54 11.67
CA LEU A 69 4.01 -22.86 11.96
C LEU A 69 2.94 -23.86 12.43
N GLN A 70 1.96 -23.39 13.21
CA GLN A 70 1.01 -24.29 13.86
C GLN A 70 -0.34 -24.36 13.17
N ARG A 71 -0.92 -23.21 12.81
CA ARG A 71 -2.30 -23.13 12.32
C ARG A 71 -2.39 -23.32 10.81
N TRP A 72 -1.43 -22.76 10.07
CA TRP A 72 -1.41 -22.82 8.62
C TRP A 72 -1.32 -24.26 8.06
N PRO A 73 -0.47 -25.17 8.58
CA PRO A 73 -0.43 -26.56 8.09
C PRO A 73 -1.72 -27.33 8.37
N LEU A 74 -2.38 -27.06 9.50
CA LEU A 74 -3.66 -27.70 9.88
C LEU A 74 -4.81 -27.29 8.95
N LEU A 75 -4.85 -26.02 8.56
CA LEU A 75 -5.83 -25.52 7.59
C LEU A 75 -5.58 -26.11 6.19
N LYS A 76 -4.32 -26.26 5.79
CA LYS A 76 -3.95 -26.81 4.48
C LYS A 76 -4.24 -28.32 4.37
N LYS A 77 -4.30 -29.05 5.49
CA LYS A 77 -4.52 -30.50 5.53
C LYS A 77 -6.01 -30.93 5.46
N LYS A 78 -6.97 -30.00 5.34
CA LYS A 78 -8.37 -30.36 5.03
C LYS A 78 -8.60 -30.55 3.53
N ARG A 79 -8.31 -31.76 3.04
CA ARG A 79 -9.12 -32.47 2.04
C ARG A 79 -9.08 -33.95 2.35
N ALA A 80 -10.15 -34.46 2.96
CA ALA A 80 -10.61 -35.85 2.81
C ALA A 80 -12.09 -35.91 3.22
N ALA A 81 -12.94 -36.21 2.23
CA ALA A 81 -14.27 -36.88 2.19
C ALA A 81 -15.17 -36.84 3.45
N SER A 82 -16.48 -36.61 3.43
CA SER A 82 -17.62 -37.02 2.56
C SER A 82 -18.83 -36.20 3.09
N GLU A 83 -19.97 -35.91 2.43
CA GLU A 83 -20.86 -36.68 1.55
C GLU A 83 -21.62 -35.71 0.62
N GLU A 84 -21.76 -36.09 -0.65
CA GLU A 84 -22.79 -35.68 -1.63
C GLU A 84 -23.40 -34.28 -1.47
N SER A 85 -22.81 -33.28 -2.14
CA SER A 85 -23.60 -32.15 -2.60
C SER A 85 -24.55 -32.66 -3.69
N SER A 86 -25.75 -33.06 -3.28
CA SER A 86 -26.88 -33.31 -4.16
C SER A 86 -27.27 -31.99 -4.82
N SER A 87 -26.64 -31.66 -5.96
CA SER A 87 -27.07 -30.56 -6.82
C SER A 87 -28.23 -31.06 -7.67
N SER A 88 -29.45 -30.97 -7.13
CA SER A 88 -30.65 -31.04 -7.97
C SER A 88 -30.69 -29.80 -8.85
N SER A 89 -30.34 -29.98 -10.12
CA SER A 89 -30.57 -28.99 -11.17
C SER A 89 -32.06 -28.96 -11.49
N THR A 90 -32.77 -27.93 -11.03
CA THR A 90 -34.13 -27.67 -11.48
C THR A 90 -34.05 -27.01 -12.87
N ARG A 91 -34.40 -27.76 -13.92
CA ARG A 91 -34.67 -27.19 -15.25
C ARG A 91 -36.12 -26.68 -15.31
N ALA A 92 -36.24 -25.43 -15.78
CA ALA A 92 -37.26 -24.81 -16.64
C ALA A 92 -38.75 -24.77 -16.22
N ALA A 93 -39.33 -23.57 -16.36
CA ALA A 93 -40.37 -23.27 -17.35
C ALA A 93 -40.24 -21.80 -17.78
#